data_AF-A0A2S9J0G7-F1
#
_entry.id   AF-A0A2S9J0G7-F1
#
_cell.length_a   1.000
_cell.length_b   1.000
_cell.length_c   1.000
_cell.angle_alpha   90.00
_cell.angle_beta   90.00
_cell.angle_gamma   90.00
#
_symmetry.space_group_name_H-M   'P 1'
#
loop_
_entity.id
_entity.type
_entity.pdbx_description
1 polymer ?
#
loop_
_entity_poly.entity_id
_entity_poly.type
_entity_poly.pdbx_seq_one_letter_code
_entity_poly.pdbx_strand_id
1 'polypeptide(L)'
;MMRTRYKAFTLLEMTIAMLIAAVCMGIAFYVLRTFTQMGEAQQREKQTAFQLQLFQHRMQREFMEADEIRFIDNTLILNQSNRQTQYIILDSALIRTQQDIATDTLYGKPEHLTIAYMRDLPQEIVEACQFELQTGNGRYPFVFRKEYSAENLINLPAEQ
;
A
#
# COMPACT_ATOMS: atom_id res chain seq x y z
N MET A 1 46.10 -9.93 -63.60
CA MET A 1 45.72 -9.51 -62.24
C MET A 1 44.64 -8.44 -62.37
N MET A 2 43.36 -8.82 -62.29
CA MET A 2 42.24 -7.86 -62.44
C MET A 2 42.14 -7.00 -61.18
N ARG A 3 42.40 -5.70 -61.29
CA ARG A 3 42.13 -4.72 -60.23
C ARG A 3 40.66 -4.31 -60.31
N THR A 4 39.83 -4.91 -59.47
CA THR A 4 38.43 -4.48 -59.28
C THR A 4 38.45 -3.10 -58.61
N ARG A 5 38.26 -2.03 -59.39
CA ARG A 5 38.09 -0.68 -58.86
C ARG A 5 36.67 -0.59 -58.29
N TYR A 6 36.52 -0.80 -56.99
CA TYR A 6 35.29 -0.44 -56.30
C TYR A 6 35.08 1.07 -56.49
N LYS A 7 33.94 1.46 -57.08
CA LYS A 7 33.59 2.86 -57.26
C LYS A 7 33.52 3.48 -55.87
N ALA A 8 34.36 4.48 -55.56
CA ALA A 8 34.37 5.18 -54.27
C ALA A 8 32.98 5.65 -53.80
N PHE A 9 32.05 5.79 -54.75
CA PHE A 9 30.63 6.03 -54.54
C PHE A 9 29.94 5.00 -53.62
N THR A 10 30.23 3.70 -53.75
CA THR A 10 29.54 2.65 -52.96
C THR A 10 30.00 2.61 -51.50
N LEU A 11 31.22 3.04 -51.21
CA LEU A 11 31.74 3.11 -49.84
C LEU A 11 31.14 4.30 -49.07
N LEU A 12 30.92 5.42 -49.78
CA LEU A 12 30.22 6.58 -49.23
C LEU A 12 28.74 6.27 -48.96
N GLU A 13 28.05 5.57 -49.87
CA GLU A 13 26.67 5.13 -49.64
C GLU A 13 26.54 4.19 -48.43
N MET A 14 27.45 3.22 -48.30
CA MET A 14 27.45 2.28 -47.19
C MET A 14 27.70 2.98 -45.84
N THR A 15 28.62 3.94 -45.80
CA THR A 15 28.91 4.70 -44.57
C THR A 15 27.76 5.60 -44.16
N ILE A 16 27.09 6.27 -45.12
CA ILE A 16 25.87 7.02 -44.86
C ILE A 16 24.77 6.09 -44.32
N ALA A 17 24.54 4.94 -44.96
CA ALA A 17 23.55 3.98 -44.51
C ALA A 17 23.82 3.46 -43.08
N MET A 18 25.09 3.15 -42.77
CA MET A 18 25.50 2.74 -41.42
C MET A 18 25.28 3.86 -40.38
N LEU A 19 25.58 5.11 -40.73
CA LEU A 19 25.40 6.25 -39.84
C LEU A 19 23.90 6.49 -39.57
N ILE A 20 23.07 6.43 -40.60
CA ILE A 20 21.61 6.52 -40.46
C ILE A 20 21.10 5.36 -39.59
N ALA A 21 21.55 4.13 -39.83
CA ALA A 21 21.15 2.97 -39.04
C ALA A 21 21.54 3.14 -37.56
N ALA A 22 22.75 3.63 -37.27
CA ALA A 22 23.22 3.87 -35.91
C ALA A 22 22.38 4.94 -35.20
N VAL A 23 22.02 6.03 -35.89
CA VAL A 23 21.13 7.06 -35.36
C VAL A 23 19.74 6.49 -35.08
N CYS A 24 19.17 5.73 -36.02
CA CYS A 24 17.87 5.07 -35.84
C CYS A 24 17.88 4.11 -34.65
N MET A 25 18.93 3.29 -34.50
CA MET A 25 19.09 2.41 -33.34
C MET A 25 19.21 3.21 -32.03
N GLY A 26 19.98 4.29 -32.02
CA GLY A 26 20.11 5.17 -30.85
C GLY A 26 18.75 5.74 -30.40
N ILE A 27 17.95 6.22 -31.34
CA ILE A 27 16.59 6.71 -31.06
C ILE A 27 15.70 5.57 -30.55
N ALA A 28 15.72 4.41 -31.20
CA ALA A 28 14.92 3.25 -30.79
C ALA A 28 15.26 2.80 -29.35
N PHE A 29 16.55 2.72 -29.00
CA PHE A 29 16.99 2.38 -27.65
C PHE A 29 16.59 3.43 -26.62
N TYR A 30 16.70 4.72 -26.97
CA TYR A 30 16.28 5.81 -26.10
C TYR A 30 14.77 5.75 -25.79
N VAL A 31 13.95 5.56 -26.84
CA VAL A 31 12.51 5.41 -26.70
C VAL A 31 12.17 4.19 -25.85
N LEU A 32 12.77 3.03 -26.14
CA LEU A 32 12.53 1.80 -25.38
C LEU A 32 12.86 2.00 -23.89
N ARG A 33 14.05 2.55 -23.59
CA ARG A 33 14.48 2.82 -22.21
C ARG A 33 13.50 3.74 -21.48
N THR A 34 13.02 4.78 -22.16
CA THR A 34 12.06 5.73 -21.59
C THR A 34 10.75 5.04 -21.22
N PHE A 35 10.20 4.24 -22.13
CA PHE A 35 8.98 3.48 -21.87
C PHE A 35 9.14 2.46 -20.73
N THR A 36 10.28 1.76 -20.66
CA THR A 36 10.55 0.82 -19.56
C THR A 36 10.60 1.55 -18.21
N GLN A 37 11.29 2.68 -18.13
CA GLN A 37 11.37 3.47 -16.90
C GLN A 37 10.01 4.01 -16.46
N MET A 38 9.21 4.52 -17.39
CA MET A 38 7.85 4.99 -17.11
C MET A 38 6.95 3.83 -16.64
N GLY A 39 7.06 2.67 -17.27
CA GLY A 39 6.31 1.46 -16.90
C GLY A 39 6.66 0.98 -15.49
N GLU A 40 7.95 0.93 -15.14
CA GLU A 40 8.39 0.54 -13.80
C GLU A 40 7.92 1.51 -12.71
N ALA A 41 8.00 2.82 -12.97
CA ALA A 41 7.52 3.84 -12.04
C ALA A 41 6.01 3.69 -11.77
N GLN A 42 5.21 3.58 -12.84
CA GLN A 42 3.77 3.36 -12.71
C GLN A 42 3.43 2.04 -12.02
N GLN A 43 4.20 0.98 -12.29
CA GLN A 43 3.96 -0.31 -11.65
C GLN A 43 4.22 -0.24 -10.14
N ARG A 44 5.28 0.45 -9.71
CA ARG A 44 5.58 0.64 -8.28
C ARG A 44 4.48 1.44 -7.60
N GLU A 45 4.03 2.55 -8.19
CA GLU A 45 2.93 3.35 -7.65
C GLU A 45 1.64 2.54 -7.50
N LYS A 46 1.27 1.76 -8.53
CA LYS A 46 0.10 0.88 -8.49
C LYS A 46 0.23 -0.19 -7.43
N GLN A 47 1.42 -0.78 -7.26
CA GLN A 47 1.66 -1.81 -6.26
C GLN A 47 1.53 -1.25 -4.84
N THR A 48 2.05 -0.06 -4.57
CA THR A 48 1.89 0.63 -3.28
C THR A 48 0.42 0.97 -3.01
N ALA A 49 -0.29 1.54 -3.98
CA ALA A 49 -1.72 1.84 -3.84
C ALA A 49 -2.55 0.57 -3.61
N PHE A 50 -2.23 -0.52 -4.30
CA PHE A 50 -2.88 -1.81 -4.13
C PHE A 50 -2.65 -2.39 -2.73
N GLN A 51 -1.42 -2.32 -2.20
CA GLN A 51 -1.12 -2.76 -0.83
C GLN A 51 -1.89 -1.96 0.21
N LEU A 52 -1.95 -0.63 0.05
CA LEU A 52 -2.74 0.25 0.92
C LEU A 52 -4.22 -0.13 0.91
N GLN A 53 -4.80 -0.32 -0.28
CA GLN A 53 -6.20 -0.68 -0.43
C GLN A 53 -6.50 -2.08 0.16
N LEU A 54 -5.61 -3.05 -0.06
CA LEU A 54 -5.75 -4.39 0.51
C LEU A 54 -5.72 -4.35 2.04
N PHE A 55 -4.78 -3.59 2.61
CA PHE A 55 -4.68 -3.41 4.05
C PHE A 55 -5.92 -2.72 4.62
N GLN A 56 -6.36 -1.62 3.99
CA GLN A 56 -7.56 -0.89 4.39
C GLN A 56 -8.81 -1.78 4.37
N HIS A 57 -9.01 -2.52 3.27
CA HIS A 57 -10.14 -3.44 3.16
C HIS A 57 -10.07 -4.54 4.22
N ARG A 58 -8.89 -5.10 4.48
CA ARG A 58 -8.71 -6.13 5.52
C ARG A 58 -9.05 -5.56 6.89
N MET A 59 -8.48 -4.42 7.25
CA MET A 59 -8.76 -3.75 8.52
C MET A 59 -10.22 -3.40 8.67
N GLN A 60 -10.87 -2.87 7.63
CA GLN A 60 -12.30 -2.57 7.63
C GLN A 60 -13.14 -3.83 7.90
N ARG A 61 -12.82 -4.94 7.22
CA ARG A 61 -13.51 -6.21 7.42
C ARG A 61 -13.35 -6.70 8.85
N GLU A 62 -12.13 -6.68 9.39
CA GLU A 62 -11.86 -7.15 10.75
C GLU A 62 -12.52 -6.24 11.81
N PHE A 63 -12.57 -4.93 11.57
CA PHE A 63 -13.31 -3.96 12.39
C PHE A 63 -14.81 -4.29 12.43
N MET A 64 -15.41 -4.59 11.27
CA MET A 64 -16.83 -4.96 11.20
C MET A 64 -17.11 -6.31 11.86
N GLU A 65 -16.26 -7.31 11.64
CA GLU A 65 -16.41 -8.67 12.17
C GLU A 65 -16.05 -8.81 13.66
N ALA A 66 -15.40 -7.81 14.28
CA ALA A 66 -15.05 -7.86 15.70
C ALA A 66 -16.30 -8.02 16.60
N ASP A 67 -16.19 -8.74 17.71
CA ASP A 67 -17.25 -8.73 18.72
C ASP A 67 -17.12 -7.47 19.57
N GLU A 68 -15.89 -7.15 19.97
CA GLU A 68 -15.51 -5.90 20.65
C GLU A 68 -14.21 -5.32 20.08
N ILE A 69 -14.07 -4.00 20.20
CA ILE A 69 -12.87 -3.27 19.80
C ILE A 69 -12.48 -2.37 20.94
N ARG A 70 -11.21 -2.45 21.35
CA ARG A 70 -10.60 -1.62 22.39
C ARG A 70 -9.37 -0.91 21.86
N PHE A 71 -9.04 0.21 22.46
CA PHE A 71 -7.83 0.96 22.13
C PHE A 71 -7.03 1.22 23.40
N ILE A 72 -5.83 0.65 23.47
CA ILE A 72 -4.95 0.66 24.65
C ILE A 72 -3.52 0.88 24.16
N ASP A 73 -2.78 1.82 24.75
CA ASP A 73 -1.35 2.06 24.47
C ASP A 73 -1.00 2.09 22.97
N ASN A 74 -1.74 2.89 22.20
CA ASN A 74 -1.57 3.01 20.75
C ASN A 74 -1.81 1.71 19.97
N THR A 75 -2.50 0.75 20.58
CA THR A 75 -2.84 -0.54 19.98
C THR A 75 -4.35 -0.68 19.90
N LEU A 76 -4.84 -0.91 18.69
CA LEU A 76 -6.24 -1.24 18.45
C LEU A 76 -6.40 -2.76 18.55
N ILE A 77 -7.13 -3.22 19.56
CA ILE A 77 -7.36 -4.63 19.87
C ILE A 77 -8.75 -4.99 19.39
N LEU A 78 -8.83 -5.93 18.45
CA LEU A 78 -10.07 -6.45 17.89
C LEU A 78 -10.24 -7.88 18.38
N ASN A 79 -11.21 -8.09 19.26
CA ASN A 79 -11.54 -9.42 19.76
C ASN A 79 -12.70 -9.98 18.96
N GLN A 80 -12.54 -11.23 18.52
CA GLN A 80 -13.57 -12.06 17.94
C GLN A 80 -13.62 -13.37 18.73
N SER A 81 -14.74 -14.07 18.64
CA SER A 81 -15.06 -15.23 19.48
C SER A 81 -13.94 -16.28 19.56
N ASN A 82 -13.16 -16.45 18.48
CA ASN A 82 -12.05 -17.41 18.41
C ASN A 82 -10.68 -16.80 18.02
N ARG A 83 -10.57 -15.49 17.83
CA ARG A 83 -9.31 -14.85 17.43
C ARG A 83 -9.20 -13.42 17.95
N GLN A 84 -7.99 -13.04 18.34
CA GLN A 84 -7.64 -11.65 18.62
C GLN A 84 -6.68 -11.15 17.53
N THR A 85 -7.00 -9.98 16.99
CA THR A 85 -6.14 -9.25 16.06
C THR A 85 -5.78 -7.91 16.69
N GLN A 86 -4.51 -7.54 16.65
CA GLN A 86 -4.06 -6.26 17.19
C GLN A 86 -3.41 -5.44 16.07
N TYR A 87 -3.68 -4.14 16.08
CA TYR A 87 -2.99 -3.17 15.24
C TYR A 87 -2.18 -2.24 16.11
N ILE A 88 -0.86 -2.42 16.10
CA ILE A 88 0.08 -1.60 16.84
C ILE A 88 0.45 -0.43 15.96
N ILE A 89 0.09 0.77 16.41
CA ILE A 89 0.37 2.03 15.72
C ILE A 89 1.74 2.52 16.22
N LEU A 90 2.71 2.62 15.31
CA LEU A 90 4.05 3.16 15.56
C LEU A 90 4.24 4.47 14.78
N ASP A 91 5.27 5.24 15.13
CA ASP A 91 5.58 6.52 14.46
C ASP A 91 5.89 6.37 12.95
N SER A 92 6.30 5.19 12.50
CA SER A 92 6.73 4.94 11.12
C SER A 92 6.04 3.76 10.44
N ALA A 93 5.16 3.05 11.16
CA ALA A 93 4.49 1.88 10.63
C ALA A 93 3.22 1.53 11.42
N LEU A 94 2.36 0.73 10.80
CA LEU A 94 1.23 0.07 11.41
C LEU A 94 1.45 -1.44 11.30
N ILE A 95 1.57 -2.12 12.44
CA ILE A 95 1.84 -3.56 12.49
C ILE A 95 0.55 -4.28 12.85
N ARG A 96 0.18 -5.28 12.05
CA ARG A 96 -0.91 -6.20 12.36
C ARG A 96 -0.34 -7.49 12.97
N THR A 97 -0.77 -7.81 14.18
CA THR A 97 -0.49 -9.10 14.82
C THR A 97 -1.78 -9.89 14.97
N GLN A 98 -1.66 -11.21 14.91
CA GLN A 98 -2.76 -12.13 15.18
C GLN A 98 -2.23 -13.22 16.11
N GLN A 99 -2.83 -13.37 17.30
CA GLN A 99 -2.32 -14.25 18.36
C GLN A 99 -0.81 -14.05 18.61
N ASP A 100 -0.40 -12.78 18.77
CA ASP A 100 0.98 -12.34 18.99
C ASP A 100 2.00 -12.66 17.88
N ILE A 101 1.54 -13.14 16.72
CA ILE A 101 2.37 -13.36 15.55
C ILE A 101 2.20 -12.15 14.61
N ALA A 102 3.30 -11.47 14.29
CA ALA A 102 3.30 -10.41 13.27
C ALA A 102 2.99 -11.01 11.89
N THR A 103 1.94 -10.50 11.25
CA THR A 103 1.39 -11.07 10.01
C THR A 103 1.41 -10.09 8.84
N ASP A 104 1.29 -8.79 9.14
CA ASP A 104 1.29 -7.74 8.13
C ASP A 104 1.91 -6.47 8.70
N THR A 105 2.52 -5.67 7.85
CA THR A 105 3.13 -4.39 8.25
C THR A 105 2.96 -3.39 7.13
N LEU A 106 2.31 -2.28 7.46
CA LEU A 106 2.12 -1.16 6.57
C LEU A 106 3.07 -0.03 6.97
N TYR A 107 4.00 0.31 6.08
CA TYR A 107 4.96 1.38 6.31
C TYR A 107 4.36 2.74 5.97
N GLY A 108 4.58 3.71 6.85
CA GLY A 108 4.04 5.05 6.73
C GLY A 108 3.83 5.65 8.11
N LYS A 109 3.86 6.97 8.20
CA LYS A 109 3.65 7.69 9.46
C LYS A 109 2.15 7.90 9.68
N PRO A 110 1.54 7.27 10.70
CA PRO A 110 0.16 7.55 11.07
C PRO A 110 0.08 8.95 11.69
N GLU A 111 -0.82 9.78 11.18
CA GLU A 111 -1.08 11.15 11.63
C GLU A 111 -2.58 11.31 11.92
N HIS A 112 -2.94 12.31 12.75
CA HIS A 112 -4.33 12.67 13.07
C HIS A 112 -5.21 11.51 13.58
N LEU A 113 -4.64 10.60 14.39
CA LEU A 113 -5.39 9.50 15.01
C LEU A 113 -6.49 10.05 15.91
N THR A 114 -7.73 9.64 15.63
CA THR A 114 -8.94 9.99 16.36
C THR A 114 -9.72 8.71 16.66
N ILE A 115 -9.99 8.47 17.94
CA ILE A 115 -10.78 7.33 18.41
C ILE A 115 -12.09 7.88 19.00
N ALA A 116 -13.22 7.39 18.50
CA ALA A 116 -14.54 7.67 19.06
C ALA A 116 -15.03 6.46 19.84
N TYR A 117 -15.46 6.69 21.08
CA TYR A 117 -15.99 5.67 21.97
C TYR A 117 -17.52 5.75 22.03
N MET A 118 -18.17 4.63 22.32
CA MET A 118 -19.62 4.59 22.46
C MET A 118 -20.08 5.36 23.71
N ARG A 119 -21.08 6.23 23.57
CA ARG A 119 -21.46 7.22 24.60
C ARG A 119 -22.12 6.64 25.86
N ASP A 120 -22.66 5.42 25.78
CA ASP A 120 -23.52 4.83 26.80
C ASP A 120 -22.94 3.53 27.41
N LEU A 121 -21.67 3.22 27.14
CA LEU A 121 -20.96 2.03 27.61
C LEU A 121 -19.67 2.40 28.33
N PRO A 122 -19.08 1.46 29.11
CA PRO A 122 -17.78 1.69 29.76
C PRO A 122 -16.74 2.17 28.74
N GLN A 123 -15.85 3.06 29.19
CA GLN A 123 -14.96 3.92 28.39
C GLN A 123 -13.92 3.22 27.48
N GLU A 124 -14.10 1.95 27.14
CA GLU A 124 -13.12 1.16 26.39
C GLU A 124 -13.62 0.68 25.02
N ILE A 125 -14.91 0.78 24.73
CA ILE A 125 -15.48 0.25 23.48
C ILE A 125 -15.42 1.30 22.37
N VAL A 126 -14.63 0.99 21.34
CA VAL A 126 -14.40 1.87 20.18
C VAL A 126 -15.55 1.75 19.17
N GLU A 127 -16.25 2.85 18.92
CA GLU A 127 -17.26 2.96 17.85
C GLU A 127 -16.60 3.26 16.50
N ALA A 128 -15.63 4.18 16.48
CA ALA A 128 -14.96 4.60 15.26
C ALA A 128 -13.48 4.87 15.48
N CYS A 129 -12.68 4.60 14.45
CA CYS A 129 -11.27 4.88 14.40
C CYS A 129 -10.97 5.58 13.07
N GLN A 130 -10.32 6.74 13.15
CA GLN A 130 -9.89 7.51 11.99
C GLN A 130 -8.43 7.90 12.15
N PHE A 131 -7.66 7.78 11.06
CA PHE A 131 -6.31 8.32 10.98
C PHE A 131 -5.94 8.58 9.53
N GLU A 132 -4.88 9.34 9.31
CA GLU A 132 -4.26 9.51 8.00
C GLU A 132 -2.91 8.81 7.98
N LEU A 133 -2.60 8.08 6.92
CA LEU A 133 -1.27 7.50 6.74
C LEU A 133 -0.49 8.37 5.75
N GLN A 134 0.57 9.02 6.23
CA GLN A 134 1.53 9.70 5.38
C GLN A 134 2.54 8.68 4.85
N THR A 135 2.53 8.51 3.53
CA THR A 135 3.55 7.76 2.79
C THR A 135 4.32 8.71 1.87
N GLY A 136 5.40 8.24 1.24
CA GLY A 136 6.15 9.05 0.25
C GLY A 136 5.28 9.53 -0.93
N ASN A 137 4.20 8.80 -1.23
CA ASN A 137 3.33 9.07 -2.38
C ASN A 137 2.08 9.90 -2.04
N GLY A 138 1.90 10.31 -0.77
CA GLY A 138 0.77 11.12 -0.34
C GLY A 138 0.19 10.74 1.01
N ARG A 139 -0.94 11.36 1.35
CA ARG A 139 -1.74 11.10 2.55
C ARG A 139 -2.96 10.26 2.19
N TYR A 140 -3.20 9.20 2.94
CA TYR A 140 -4.31 8.30 2.73
C TYR A 140 -5.20 8.26 3.97
N PRO A 141 -6.49 8.63 3.87
CA PRO A 141 -7.40 8.61 5.01
C PRO A 141 -7.91 7.19 5.26
N PHE A 142 -7.82 6.76 6.51
CA PHE A 142 -8.40 5.53 7.03
C PHE A 142 -9.55 5.92 7.95
N VAL A 143 -10.75 5.46 7.62
CA VAL A 143 -11.98 5.74 8.38
C VAL A 143 -12.71 4.44 8.58
N PHE A 144 -12.86 4.05 9.83
CA PHE A 144 -13.53 2.83 10.24
C PHE A 144 -14.61 3.16 11.25
N ARG A 145 -15.79 2.59 11.05
CA ARG A 145 -16.92 2.69 11.97
C ARG A 145 -17.52 1.32 12.16
N LYS A 146 -17.89 1.00 13.40
CA LYS A 146 -18.48 -0.26 13.78
C LYS A 146 -19.93 -0.05 14.18
N GLU A 147 -20.79 -0.82 13.53
CA GLU A 147 -22.18 -0.99 13.95
C GLU A 147 -22.25 -2.26 14.77
N TYR A 148 -22.44 -2.12 16.08
CA TYR A 148 -22.56 -3.26 16.99
C TYR A 148 -23.96 -3.86 16.90
N SER A 149 -24.03 -5.19 16.78
CA SER A 149 -25.30 -5.92 16.88
C SER A 149 -25.81 -5.92 18.32
N ALA A 150 -27.11 -6.12 18.51
CA ALA A 150 -27.68 -6.27 19.84
C ALA A 150 -27.06 -7.45 20.62
N GLU A 151 -26.72 -8.54 19.93
CA GLU A 151 -26.04 -9.69 20.52
C GLU A 151 -24.65 -9.32 21.05
N ASN A 152 -23.86 -8.57 20.28
CA ASN A 152 -22.53 -8.14 20.71
C ASN A 152 -22.63 -7.26 21.95
N LEU A 153 -23.59 -6.33 21.98
CA LEU A 153 -23.82 -5.44 23.13
C LEU A 153 -24.23 -6.18 24.40
N ILE A 154 -25.03 -7.26 24.27
CA ILE A 154 -25.45 -8.09 25.40
C ILE A 154 -24.30 -8.94 25.93
N ASN A 155 -23.42 -9.41 25.04
CA ASN A 155 -22.29 -10.29 25.37
C ASN A 155 -21.00 -9.52 25.70
N LEU A 156 -21.05 -8.19 25.77
CA LEU A 156 -19.91 -7.41 26.27
C LEU A 156 -19.64 -7.84 27.72
N PRO A 157 -18.37 -8.14 28.08
CA PRO A 157 -18.05 -8.49 29.44
C PRO A 157 -18.44 -7.33 30.36
N ALA A 158 -19.41 -7.58 31.25
CA ALA A 158 -19.68 -6.70 32.38
C ALA A 158 -18.42 -6.68 33.28
N GLU A 159 -18.05 -5.49 33.72
CA GLU A 159 -16.82 -5.17 34.46
C GLU A 159 -16.39 -6.23 35.49
N GLN A 160 -15.07 -6.43 35.59
CA GLN A 160 -14.39 -6.76 36.85
C GLN A 160 -13.78 -5.49 37.41
#